data_AF-A0A8C7ZBG5-F1
#
_entry.id   AF-A0A8C7ZBG5-F1
#
_cell.length_a   1.000
_cell.length_b   1.000
_cell.length_c   1.000
_cell.angle_alpha   90.00
_cell.angle_beta   90.00
_cell.angle_gamma   90.00
#
_symmetry.space_group_name_H-M   'P 1'
#
loop_
_entity.id
_entity.type
_entity.pdbx_description
1 polymer ?
#
loop_
_entity_poly.entity_id
_entity_poly.type
_entity_poly.pdbx_seq_one_letter_code
_entity_poly.pdbx_strand_id
1 'polypeptide(L)'
;LKPPSVENLSHDSLIRRAASVVTDSSSTFLSQTSLALSDALTDYAKLQEKCHASRSYFVTFVLLSSSHQQAAERLSECKRYESTWNSAVNLCKMAADAAYSSGAQQASISIRTNIKVAESQLEEARKLSAEAEKKLAETKVEEIERMAEYAAFLEGSEEYEIQEAYLRED
;
A
#
# COMPACT_ATOMS: atom_id res chain seq x y z
N LEU A 1 -24.89 -55.61 -20.54
CA LEU A 1 -24.08 -54.47 -20.04
C LEU A 1 -24.49 -53.24 -20.85
N LYS A 2 -25.23 -52.31 -20.22
CA LYS A 2 -25.55 -51.02 -20.83
C LYS A 2 -24.26 -50.18 -20.81
N PRO A 3 -23.78 -49.64 -21.94
CA PRO A 3 -22.62 -48.77 -21.91
C PRO A 3 -22.92 -47.55 -21.01
N PRO A 4 -21.94 -47.00 -20.28
CA PRO A 4 -22.15 -45.78 -19.52
C PRO A 4 -22.66 -44.73 -20.49
N SER A 5 -23.86 -44.20 -20.23
CA SER A 5 -24.37 -43.08 -21.00
C SER A 5 -23.36 -41.96 -20.84
N VAL A 6 -22.77 -41.51 -21.95
CA VAL A 6 -22.06 -40.24 -21.99
C VAL A 6 -23.02 -39.23 -21.38
N GLU A 7 -22.69 -38.73 -20.19
CA GLU A 7 -23.50 -37.75 -19.49
C GLU A 7 -23.66 -36.56 -20.44
N ASN A 8 -24.84 -36.44 -21.07
CA ASN A 8 -25.29 -35.17 -21.60
C ASN A 8 -25.41 -34.27 -20.38
N LEU A 9 -24.33 -33.57 -20.02
CA LEU A 9 -24.30 -32.65 -18.90
C LEU A 9 -25.44 -31.66 -19.12
N SER A 10 -26.43 -31.68 -18.22
CA SER A 10 -27.48 -30.68 -18.20
C SER A 10 -26.86 -29.28 -18.23
N HIS A 11 -27.54 -28.32 -18.85
CA HIS A 11 -27.11 -26.92 -18.84
C HIS A 11 -26.80 -26.43 -17.42
N ASP A 12 -27.54 -26.91 -16.41
CA ASP A 12 -27.29 -26.58 -15.00
C ASP A 12 -25.93 -27.10 -14.50
N SER A 13 -25.51 -28.29 -14.93
CA SER A 13 -24.21 -28.86 -14.58
C SER A 13 -23.07 -28.08 -15.24
N LEU A 14 -23.27 -27.63 -16.49
CA LEU A 14 -22.32 -26.78 -17.19
C LEU A 14 -22.21 -25.39 -16.55
N ILE A 15 -23.34 -24.77 -16.19
CA ILE A 15 -23.39 -23.47 -15.51
C ILE A 15 -22.69 -23.55 -14.15
N ARG A 16 -22.97 -24.59 -13.36
CA ARG A 16 -22.30 -24.81 -12.06
C ARG A 16 -20.80 -24.96 -12.22
N ARG A 17 -20.34 -25.71 -13.22
CA ARG A 17 -18.92 -25.87 -13.52
C ARG A 17 -18.27 -24.55 -13.94
N ALA A 18 -18.93 -23.77 -14.80
CA ALA A 18 -18.44 -22.46 -15.20
C ALA A 18 -18.31 -21.51 -13.99
N ALA A 19 -19.29 -21.51 -13.10
CA ALA A 19 -19.24 -20.73 -11.86
C ALA A 19 -18.07 -21.14 -10.97
N SER A 20 -17.80 -22.45 -10.80
CA SER A 20 -16.63 -22.94 -10.05
C SER A 20 -15.30 -22.49 -10.67
N VAL A 21 -15.17 -22.53 -12.00
CA VAL A 21 -13.95 -22.05 -12.68
C VAL A 21 -13.76 -20.53 -12.47
N VAL A 22 -14.86 -19.76 -12.52
CA VAL A 22 -14.81 -18.31 -12.24
C VAL A 22 -14.42 -18.04 -10.79
N THR A 23 -14.89 -18.82 -9.81
CA THR A 23 -14.46 -18.67 -8.42
C THR A 23 -13.00 -19.00 -8.20
N ASP A 24 -12.47 -20.05 -8.84
CA ASP A 24 -11.08 -20.47 -8.68
C ASP A 24 -10.11 -19.45 -9.29
N SER A 25 -10.42 -18.99 -10.50
CA SER A 25 -9.65 -17.95 -11.20
C SER A 25 -9.67 -16.61 -10.47
N SER A 26 -10.84 -16.19 -9.98
CA SER A 26 -10.98 -14.98 -9.17
C SER A 26 -10.18 -15.09 -7.87
N SER A 27 -10.24 -16.24 -7.19
CA SER A 27 -9.45 -16.48 -5.97
C SER A 27 -7.95 -16.40 -6.24
N THR A 28 -7.47 -16.97 -7.35
CA THR A 28 -6.06 -16.89 -7.75
C THR A 28 -5.65 -15.44 -8.03
N PHE A 29 -6.49 -14.69 -8.75
CA PHE A 29 -6.22 -13.28 -9.03
C PHE A 29 -6.19 -12.43 -7.74
N LEU A 30 -7.10 -12.69 -6.80
CA LEU A 30 -7.09 -12.04 -5.49
C LEU A 30 -5.82 -12.37 -4.71
N SER A 31 -5.39 -13.63 -4.66
CA SER A 31 -4.16 -14.02 -3.97
C SER A 31 -2.93 -13.30 -4.55
N GLN A 32 -2.81 -13.24 -5.87
CA GLN A 32 -1.67 -12.60 -6.52
C GLN A 32 -1.66 -11.09 -6.34
N THR A 33 -2.82 -10.43 -6.42
CA THR A 33 -2.93 -8.99 -6.20
C THR A 33 -2.72 -8.62 -4.73
N SER A 34 -3.14 -9.49 -3.80
CA SER A 34 -2.90 -9.30 -2.36
C SER A 34 -1.41 -9.39 -2.04
N LEU A 35 -0.72 -10.38 -2.59
CA LEU A 35 0.73 -10.54 -2.42
C LEU A 35 1.49 -9.35 -3.00
N ALA A 36 1.18 -8.97 -4.26
CA ALA A 36 1.85 -7.84 -4.91
C ALA A 36 1.66 -6.51 -4.15
N LEU A 37 0.46 -6.27 -3.60
CA LEU A 37 0.18 -5.09 -2.79
C LEU A 37 0.91 -5.14 -1.45
N SER A 38 0.90 -6.30 -0.77
CA SER A 38 1.60 -6.49 0.50
C SER A 38 3.11 -6.25 0.35
N ASP A 39 3.72 -6.79 -0.70
CA ASP A 39 5.14 -6.60 -1.00
C ASP A 39 5.45 -5.13 -1.30
N ALA A 40 4.62 -4.47 -2.11
CA ALA A 40 4.77 -3.06 -2.43
C ALA A 40 4.67 -2.15 -1.19
N LEU A 41 3.68 -2.40 -0.31
CA LEU A 41 3.52 -1.67 0.95
C LEU A 41 4.72 -1.87 1.88
N THR A 42 5.22 -3.10 1.97
CA THR A 42 6.38 -3.44 2.79
C THR A 42 7.64 -2.75 2.29
N ASP A 43 7.88 -2.76 0.98
CA ASP A 43 9.04 -2.12 0.37
C ASP A 43 8.97 -0.59 0.47
N TYR A 44 7.78 -0.02 0.33
CA TYR A 44 7.54 1.39 0.56
C TYR A 44 7.79 1.78 2.02
N ALA A 45 7.27 1.02 2.99
CA ALA A 45 7.53 1.24 4.42
C ALA A 45 9.03 1.24 4.76
N LYS A 46 9.78 0.25 4.25
CA LYS A 46 11.24 0.18 4.42
C LYS A 46 11.96 1.40 3.84
N LEU A 47 11.50 1.95 2.72
CA LEU A 47 12.09 3.15 2.14
C LEU A 47 11.77 4.40 2.96
N GLN A 48 10.56 4.50 3.53
CA GLN A 48 10.21 5.57 4.45
C GLN A 48 11.09 5.54 5.70
N GLU A 49 11.33 4.36 6.28
CA GLU A 49 12.25 4.18 7.42
C GLU A 49 13.69 4.58 7.07
N LYS A 50 14.18 4.24 5.87
CA LYS A 50 15.50 4.70 5.39
C LYS A 50 15.56 6.21 5.21
N CYS A 51 14.51 6.83 4.66
CA CYS A 51 14.42 8.29 4.54
C CYS A 51 14.47 8.95 5.92
N HIS A 52 13.72 8.41 6.87
CA HIS A 52 13.69 8.88 8.25
C HIS A 52 15.09 8.81 8.88
N ALA A 53 15.76 7.66 8.81
CA ALA A 53 17.12 7.51 9.32
C ALA A 53 18.12 8.48 8.65
N SER A 54 18.05 8.63 7.32
CA SER A 54 18.93 9.53 6.57
C SER A 54 18.77 11.01 7.01
N ARG A 55 17.54 11.44 7.30
CA ARG A 55 17.27 12.79 7.84
C ARG A 55 17.83 12.95 9.25
N SER A 56 17.67 11.95 10.12
CA SER A 56 18.20 11.98 11.48
C SER A 56 19.74 12.07 11.54
N TYR A 57 20.44 11.60 10.51
CA TYR A 57 21.91 11.62 10.44
C TYR A 57 22.51 12.73 9.57
N PHE A 58 21.73 13.74 9.15
CA PHE A 58 22.21 14.86 8.32
C PHE A 58 22.99 14.40 7.06
N VAL A 59 22.47 13.41 6.34
CA VAL A 59 23.11 12.94 5.10
C VAL A 59 22.94 13.97 3.97
N THR A 60 23.79 13.93 2.94
CA THR A 60 23.84 14.94 1.87
C THR A 60 22.51 15.12 1.12
N PHE A 61 22.24 16.36 0.71
CA PHE A 61 21.02 16.76 -0.03
C PHE A 61 20.75 15.92 -1.30
N VAL A 62 21.81 15.48 -1.99
CA VAL A 62 21.72 14.63 -3.19
C VAL A 62 21.16 13.24 -2.84
N LEU A 63 21.56 12.67 -1.71
CA LEU A 63 21.03 11.37 -1.26
C LEU A 63 19.56 11.50 -0.84
N LEU A 64 19.19 12.60 -0.17
CA LEU A 64 17.81 12.88 0.21
C LEU A 64 16.89 13.05 -1.01
N SER A 65 17.35 13.77 -2.04
CA SER A 65 16.58 14.01 -3.28
C SER A 65 16.33 12.72 -4.06
N SER A 66 17.34 11.86 -4.19
CA SER A 66 17.19 10.55 -4.84
C SER A 66 16.27 9.61 -4.06
N SER A 67 16.32 9.64 -2.72
CA SER A 67 15.46 8.85 -1.85
C SER A 67 13.99 9.29 -1.93
N HIS A 68 13.72 10.60 -2.03
CA HIS A 68 12.37 11.12 -2.22
C HIS A 68 11.75 10.69 -3.56
N GLN A 69 12.53 10.73 -4.65
CA GLN A 69 12.05 10.28 -5.96
C GLN A 69 11.67 8.80 -5.93
N GLN A 70 12.51 7.95 -5.33
CA GLN A 70 12.21 6.52 -5.16
C GLN A 70 10.96 6.29 -4.31
N ALA A 71 10.78 7.06 -3.23
CA ALA A 71 9.59 6.97 -2.39
C ALA A 71 8.31 7.33 -3.16
N ALA A 72 8.35 8.36 -4.01
CA ALA A 72 7.20 8.75 -4.84
C ALA A 72 6.84 7.68 -5.87
N GLU A 73 7.84 7.07 -6.53
CA GLU A 73 7.64 5.96 -7.46
C GLU A 73 7.00 4.76 -6.77
N ARG A 74 7.51 4.36 -5.59
CA ARG A 74 6.94 3.24 -4.82
C ARG A 74 5.53 3.51 -4.30
N LEU A 75 5.23 4.74 -3.91
CA LEU A 75 3.86 5.14 -3.56
C LEU A 75 2.91 4.99 -4.77
N SER A 76 3.37 5.35 -5.96
CA SER A 76 2.57 5.19 -7.18
C SER A 76 2.32 3.72 -7.51
N GLU A 77 3.31 2.84 -7.29
CA GLU A 77 3.16 1.39 -7.43
C GLU A 77 2.15 0.83 -6.42
N CYS A 78 2.23 1.24 -5.14
CA CYS A 78 1.28 0.86 -4.11
C CYS A 78 -0.16 1.21 -4.52
N LYS A 79 -0.39 2.45 -4.97
CA LYS A 79 -1.72 2.91 -5.44
C LYS A 79 -2.23 2.09 -6.62
N ARG A 80 -1.35 1.75 -7.57
CA ARG A 80 -1.71 0.91 -8.72
C ARG A 80 -2.11 -0.49 -8.28
N TYR A 81 -1.34 -1.13 -7.40
CA TYR A 81 -1.66 -2.45 -6.87
C TYR A 81 -2.93 -2.43 -6.02
N GLU A 82 -3.17 -1.37 -5.25
CA GLU A 82 -4.39 -1.20 -4.45
C GLU A 82 -5.63 -1.10 -5.32
N SER A 83 -5.59 -0.30 -6.39
CA SER A 83 -6.67 -0.24 -7.37
C SER A 83 -6.93 -1.61 -8.02
N THR A 84 -5.86 -2.36 -8.32
CA THR A 84 -5.96 -3.69 -8.93
C THR A 84 -6.55 -4.71 -7.95
N TRP A 85 -6.13 -4.67 -6.69
CA TRP A 85 -6.63 -5.52 -5.61
C TRP A 85 -8.11 -5.25 -5.31
N ASN A 86 -8.54 -3.99 -5.26
CA ASN A 86 -9.95 -3.62 -5.12
C ASN A 86 -10.80 -4.21 -6.27
N SER A 87 -10.26 -4.19 -7.48
CA SER A 87 -10.91 -4.82 -8.64
C SER A 87 -11.01 -6.34 -8.49
N ALA A 88 -9.95 -7.00 -7.99
CA ALA A 88 -9.95 -8.43 -7.71
C ALA A 88 -10.98 -8.81 -6.62
N VAL A 89 -11.08 -8.03 -5.54
CA VAL A 89 -12.11 -8.23 -4.50
C VAL A 89 -13.52 -8.14 -5.09
N ASN A 90 -13.78 -7.16 -5.96
CA ASN A 90 -15.08 -7.00 -6.61
C ASN A 90 -15.40 -8.19 -7.54
N LEU A 91 -14.41 -8.69 -8.29
CA LEU A 91 -14.56 -9.92 -9.08
C LEU A 91 -14.90 -11.13 -8.20
N CYS A 92 -14.20 -11.28 -7.07
CA CYS A 92 -14.49 -12.35 -6.12
C CYS A 92 -15.91 -12.26 -5.53
N LYS A 93 -16.42 -11.05 -5.25
CA LYS A 93 -17.80 -10.84 -4.79
C LYS A 93 -18.80 -11.28 -5.86
N MET A 94 -18.61 -10.85 -7.10
CA MET A 94 -19.45 -11.27 -8.23
C MET A 94 -19.39 -12.79 -8.47
N ALA A 95 -18.20 -13.38 -8.40
CA ALA A 95 -18.00 -14.83 -8.54
C ALA A 95 -18.69 -15.61 -7.40
N ALA A 96 -18.69 -15.09 -6.18
CA ALA A 96 -19.40 -15.68 -5.04
C ALA A 96 -20.91 -15.74 -5.29
N ASP A 97 -21.48 -14.66 -5.84
CA ASP A 97 -22.90 -14.55 -6.11
C ASP A 97 -23.30 -15.43 -7.29
N ALA A 98 -22.48 -15.49 -8.34
CA ALA A 98 -22.65 -16.42 -9.46
C ALA A 98 -22.65 -17.89 -8.96
N ALA A 99 -21.66 -18.27 -8.15
CA ALA A 99 -21.58 -19.61 -7.56
C ALA A 99 -22.77 -19.94 -6.65
N TYR A 100 -23.27 -18.97 -5.88
CA TYR A 100 -24.47 -19.16 -5.08
C TYR A 100 -25.69 -19.42 -5.97
N SER A 101 -25.90 -18.59 -6.99
CA SER A 101 -27.05 -18.68 -7.92
C SER A 101 -27.04 -19.96 -8.75
N SER A 102 -25.86 -20.51 -9.07
CA SER A 102 -25.72 -21.76 -9.83
C SER A 102 -25.79 -23.03 -8.97
N GLY A 103 -26.03 -22.91 -7.66
CA GLY A 103 -26.03 -24.05 -6.74
C GLY A 103 -24.65 -24.65 -6.47
N ALA A 104 -23.61 -23.81 -6.48
CA ALA A 104 -22.24 -24.13 -6.05
C ALA A 104 -21.93 -23.45 -4.69
N GLN A 105 -22.74 -23.76 -3.67
CA GLN A 105 -22.71 -23.05 -2.38
C GLN A 105 -21.34 -23.15 -1.68
N GLN A 106 -20.66 -24.29 -1.78
CA GLN A 106 -19.32 -24.46 -1.18
C GLN A 106 -18.29 -23.53 -1.80
N ALA A 107 -18.32 -23.35 -3.12
CA ALA A 107 -17.45 -22.40 -3.82
C ALA A 107 -17.76 -20.95 -3.41
N SER A 108 -19.04 -20.60 -3.26
CA SER A 108 -19.47 -19.28 -2.76
C SER A 108 -18.97 -18.99 -1.34
N ILE A 109 -19.08 -19.95 -0.42
CA ILE A 109 -18.58 -19.81 0.96
C ILE A 109 -17.06 -19.69 0.98
N SER A 110 -16.37 -20.53 0.20
CA SER A 110 -14.91 -20.54 0.13
C SER A 110 -14.37 -19.19 -0.34
N ILE A 111 -14.86 -18.65 -1.46
CA ILE A 111 -14.36 -17.38 -1.99
C ILE A 111 -14.68 -16.19 -1.07
N ARG A 112 -15.84 -16.18 -0.41
CA ARG A 112 -16.18 -15.16 0.61
C ARG A 112 -15.24 -15.22 1.81
N THR A 113 -14.82 -16.42 2.19
CA THR A 113 -13.82 -16.60 3.24
C THR A 113 -12.44 -16.11 2.79
N ASN A 114 -12.04 -16.42 1.55
CA ASN A 114 -10.79 -15.94 0.97
C ASN A 114 -10.72 -14.41 0.92
N ILE A 115 -11.82 -13.72 0.59
CA ILE A 115 -11.90 -12.25 0.66
C ILE A 115 -11.57 -11.75 2.07
N LYS A 116 -12.22 -12.29 3.10
CA LYS A 116 -12.01 -11.85 4.49
C LYS A 116 -10.57 -12.08 4.97
N VAL A 117 -9.98 -13.22 4.58
CA VAL A 117 -8.58 -13.53 4.92
C VAL A 117 -7.64 -12.55 4.24
N ALA A 118 -7.84 -12.28 2.93
CA ALA A 118 -7.03 -11.33 2.19
C ALA A 118 -7.14 -9.89 2.76
N GLU A 119 -8.34 -9.46 3.14
CA GLU A 119 -8.58 -8.17 3.81
C GLU A 119 -7.82 -8.09 5.15
N SER A 120 -7.91 -9.14 5.98
CA SER A 120 -7.23 -9.18 7.28
C SER A 120 -5.71 -9.14 7.16
N GLN A 121 -5.13 -9.89 6.21
CA GLN A 121 -3.68 -9.92 6.00
C GLN A 121 -3.16 -8.58 5.47
N LEU A 122 -3.93 -7.94 4.58
CA LEU A 122 -3.54 -6.66 4.00
C LEU A 122 -3.57 -5.51 5.02
N GLU A 123 -4.46 -5.59 6.00
CA GLU A 123 -4.56 -4.58 7.06
C GLU A 123 -3.27 -4.47 7.89
N GLU A 124 -2.59 -5.58 8.16
CA GLU A 124 -1.31 -5.57 8.88
C GLU A 124 -0.23 -4.83 8.09
N ALA A 125 -0.10 -5.08 6.79
CA ALA A 125 0.85 -4.40 5.91
C ALA A 125 0.54 -2.89 5.79
N ARG A 126 -0.75 -2.52 5.70
CA ARG A 126 -1.18 -1.11 5.70
C ARG A 126 -0.81 -0.41 6.99
N LYS A 127 -1.02 -1.06 8.14
CA LYS A 127 -0.68 -0.50 9.45
C LYS A 127 0.82 -0.22 9.57
N LEU A 128 1.68 -1.15 9.15
CA LEU A 128 3.13 -0.96 9.15
C LEU A 128 3.55 0.20 8.25
N SER A 129 2.98 0.29 7.04
CA SER A 129 3.23 1.40 6.12
C SER A 129 2.82 2.74 6.72
N ALA A 130 1.63 2.83 7.32
CA ALA A 130 1.13 4.07 7.92
C ALA A 130 1.98 4.51 9.12
N GLU A 131 2.49 3.57 9.92
CA GLU A 131 3.40 3.87 11.01
C GLU A 131 4.73 4.47 10.52
N ALA A 132 5.30 3.91 9.44
CA ALA A 132 6.54 4.42 8.85
C ALA A 132 6.35 5.83 8.25
N GLU A 133 5.23 6.08 7.58
CA GLU A 133 4.88 7.42 7.06
C GLU A 133 4.72 8.44 8.19
N LYS A 134 4.05 8.07 9.28
CA LYS A 134 3.86 8.93 10.44
C LYS A 134 5.21 9.35 11.04
N LYS A 135 6.12 8.40 11.28
CA LYS A 135 7.46 8.69 11.81
C LYS A 135 8.23 9.65 10.90
N LEU A 136 8.19 9.43 9.59
CA LEU A 136 8.86 10.34 8.65
C LEU A 136 8.25 11.76 8.70
N ALA A 137 6.93 11.87 8.80
CA ALA A 137 6.25 13.16 8.90
C ALA A 137 6.65 13.92 10.17
N GLU A 138 6.71 13.24 11.32
CA GLU A 138 7.14 13.83 12.60
C GLU A 138 8.57 14.38 12.50
N THR A 139 9.53 13.63 11.98
CA THR A 139 10.91 14.11 11.78
C THR A 139 11.00 15.26 10.77
N LYS A 140 10.13 15.29 9.75
CA LYS A 140 10.09 16.42 8.81
C LYS A 140 9.65 17.71 9.50
N VAL A 141 8.67 17.65 10.39
CA VAL A 141 8.20 18.80 11.17
C VAL A 141 9.30 19.29 12.11
N GLU A 142 9.92 18.40 12.88
CA GLU A 142 11.00 18.75 13.82
C GLU A 142 12.23 19.36 13.13
N GLU A 143 12.55 18.95 11.89
CA GLU A 143 13.63 19.56 11.11
C GLU A 143 13.27 20.98 10.65
N ILE A 144 12.03 21.19 10.20
CA ILE A 144 11.55 22.52 9.77
C ILE A 144 11.57 23.49 10.96
N GLU A 145 11.08 23.05 12.13
CA GLU A 145 11.10 23.85 13.36
C GLU A 145 12.53 24.23 13.75
N ARG A 146 13.47 23.27 13.79
CA ARG A 146 14.90 23.56 14.04
C ARG A 146 15.50 24.52 13.03
N MET A 147 15.19 24.37 11.75
CA MET A 147 15.70 25.27 10.70
C MET A 147 15.13 26.69 10.83
N ALA A 148 13.85 26.82 11.22
CA ALA A 148 13.22 28.11 11.47
C ALA A 148 13.84 28.80 12.70
N GLU A 149 14.07 28.07 13.80
CA GLU A 149 14.76 28.57 14.99
C GLU A 149 16.19 29.02 14.67
N TYR A 150 16.93 28.23 13.88
CA TYR A 150 18.29 28.57 13.46
C TYR A 150 18.32 29.81 12.55
N ALA A 151 17.38 29.93 11.62
CA ALA A 151 17.27 31.11 10.76
C ALA A 151 16.92 32.37 11.56
N ALA A 152 15.97 32.29 12.50
CA ALA A 152 15.61 33.40 13.38
C ALA A 152 16.77 33.80 14.30
N PHE A 153 17.56 32.84 14.79
CA PHE A 153 18.78 33.12 15.55
C PHE A 153 19.82 33.86 14.71
N LEU A 154 20.03 33.45 13.46
CA LEU A 154 20.96 34.14 12.54
C LEU A 154 20.50 35.58 12.25
N GLU A 155 19.23 35.77 11.94
CA GLU A 155 18.64 37.09 11.64
C GLU A 155 18.73 38.02 12.85
N GLY A 156 18.45 37.50 14.06
CA GLY A 156 18.67 38.24 15.31
C GLY A 156 20.15 38.55 15.56
N SER A 157 21.07 37.62 15.25
CA SER A 157 22.52 37.85 15.42
C SER A 157 23.08 38.90 14.45
N GLU A 158 22.58 38.97 13.22
CA GLU A 158 22.88 40.05 12.27
C GLU A 158 22.35 41.39 12.80
N GLU A 159 21.16 41.42 13.40
CA GLU A 159 20.60 42.63 14.02
C GLU A 159 21.44 43.11 15.22
N TYR A 160 21.97 42.20 16.03
CA TYR A 160 22.91 42.50 17.13
C TYR A 160 24.28 42.96 16.62
N GLU A 161 24.85 42.33 15.58
CA GLU A 161 26.12 42.76 14.96
C GLU A 161 26.00 44.17 14.34
N ILE A 162 24.87 44.45 13.68
CA ILE A 162 24.57 45.76 13.12
C ILE A 162 24.44 46.79 14.25
N GLN A 163 23.69 46.51 15.33
CA GLN A 163 23.57 47.42 16.48
C GLN A 163 24.91 47.66 17.18
N GLU A 164 25.76 46.64 17.35
CA GLU A 164 27.08 46.83 17.94
C GLU A 164 28.04 47.64 17.07
N ALA A 165 27.95 47.54 15.75
CA ALA A 165 28.77 48.35 14.84
C ALA A 165 28.42 49.85 14.96
N TYR A 166 27.14 50.19 15.07
CA TYR A 166 26.69 51.58 15.28
C TYR A 166 27.12 52.16 16.64
N LEU A 167 27.31 51.34 17.67
CA LEU A 167 27.75 51.79 19.01
C LEU A 167 29.27 52.03 19.14
N ARG A 168 30.08 51.63 18.14
CA ARG A 168 31.55 51.79 18.17
C ARG A 168 32.06 52.99 17.38
N GLU A 169 31.20 53.70 16.64
CA GLU A 169 31.60 54.84 15.80
C GLU A 169 31.49 56.22 16.48
N ASP A 170 31.12 56.29 17.76
CA ASP A 170 31.03 57.53 18.56
C ASP A 170 32.25 57.79 19.47
#